data_AF-D9MYK6-F1
#
_entry.id   AF-D9MYK6-F1
#
_cell.length_a   1.000
_cell.length_b   1.000
_cell.length_c   1.000
_cell.angle_alpha   90.00
_cell.angle_beta   90.00
_cell.angle_gamma   90.00
#
_symmetry.space_group_name_H-M   'P 1'
#
loop_
_entity.id
_entity.type
_entity.pdbx_description
1 polymer ?
#
loop_
_entity_poly.entity_id
_entity_poly.type
_entity_poly.pdbx_seq_one_letter_code
_entity_poly.pdbx_strand_id
1 'polypeptide(L)'
;MSFPIELKLVWQEQFLGLSLNQIIDNHSIPMTSYFIWPKTDAWEQLKFELDSKPWLQEAEKVMVLNNITRLMNQWREKRSISQLTDIEMRFSATIVPD
;
A
#
# COMPACT_ATOMS: atom_id res chain seq x y z
N MET A 1 -21.55 3.91 -0.98
CA MET A 1 -20.59 4.32 0.08
C MET A 1 -19.24 3.83 -0.38
N SER A 2 -18.35 4.73 -0.78
CA SER A 2 -16.97 4.37 -1.09
C SER A 2 -16.19 4.50 0.20
N PHE A 3 -15.71 3.39 0.78
CA PHE A 3 -14.85 3.48 1.96
C PHE A 3 -13.45 3.83 1.46
N PRO A 4 -12.87 4.97 1.85
CA PRO A 4 -11.70 5.45 1.16
C PRO A 4 -10.47 4.93 1.91
N ILE A 5 -10.19 3.63 1.73
CA ILE A 5 -8.91 3.04 2.14
C ILE A 5 -7.85 3.53 1.15
N GLU A 6 -6.83 4.18 1.68
CA GLU A 6 -5.70 4.70 0.94
C GLU A 6 -4.47 3.80 1.17
N LEU A 7 -3.85 3.34 0.09
CA LEU A 7 -2.60 2.59 0.16
C LEU A 7 -1.42 3.56 0.12
N LYS A 8 -0.60 3.54 1.16
CA LYS A 8 0.69 4.24 1.23
C LYS A 8 1.82 3.24 1.02
N LEU A 9 2.87 3.68 0.34
CA LEU A 9 4.02 2.83 0.04
C LEU A 9 5.34 3.59 0.14
N VAL A 10 6.39 2.86 0.46
CA VAL A 10 7.78 3.30 0.42
C VAL A 10 8.51 2.41 -0.57
N TRP A 11 8.99 3.00 -1.65
CA TRP A 11 9.67 2.27 -2.71
C TRP A 11 11.19 2.42 -2.57
N GLN A 12 11.90 1.32 -2.35
CA GLN A 12 13.37 1.30 -2.33
C GLN A 12 13.86 0.12 -3.16
N GLU A 13 15.08 0.19 -3.70
CA GLU A 13 15.62 -0.92 -4.50
C GLU A 13 15.79 -2.21 -3.68
N GLN A 14 16.02 -2.05 -2.38
CA GLN A 14 16.26 -3.12 -1.42
C GLN A 14 14.99 -3.59 -0.71
N PHE A 15 13.97 -2.75 -0.60
CA PHE A 15 12.72 -3.10 0.08
C PHE A 15 11.50 -2.32 -0.41
N LEU A 16 10.33 -2.88 -0.19
CA LEU A 16 9.03 -2.24 -0.41
C LEU A 16 8.30 -2.14 0.93
N GLY A 17 8.04 -0.91 1.39
CA GLY A 17 7.18 -0.65 2.53
C GLY A 17 5.74 -0.45 2.09
N LEU A 18 4.78 -1.03 2.80
CA LEU A 18 3.35 -0.90 2.49
C LEU A 18 2.57 -0.62 3.78
N SER A 19 1.65 0.34 3.74
CA SER A 19 0.69 0.62 4.82
C SER A 19 -0.64 1.10 4.26
N LEU A 20 -1.69 0.96 5.06
CA LEU A 20 -3.04 1.41 4.76
C LEU A 20 -3.44 2.54 5.70
N ASN A 21 -4.08 3.55 5.12
CA ASN A 21 -4.76 4.62 5.82
C ASN A 21 -6.26 4.53 5.54
N GLN A 22 -7.06 4.95 6.51
CA GLN A 22 -8.48 5.16 6.34
C GLN A 22 -8.73 6.65 6.12
N ILE A 23 -9.49 7.00 5.09
CA ILE A 23 -9.92 8.38 4.87
C ILE A 23 -11.28 8.58 5.55
N ILE A 24 -11.37 9.55 6.44
CA ILE A 24 -12.58 9.97 7.14
C ILE A 24 -12.68 11.49 7.02
N ASP A 25 -13.79 12.02 6.51
CA ASP A 25 -14.02 13.45 6.34
C ASP A 25 -12.83 14.18 5.68
N ASN A 26 -12.30 13.61 4.59
CA ASN A 26 -11.11 14.06 3.85
C ASN A 26 -9.78 14.04 4.64
N HIS A 27 -9.75 13.44 5.83
CA HIS A 27 -8.52 13.24 6.61
C HIS A 27 -8.02 11.81 6.47
N SER A 28 -6.73 11.66 6.15
CA SER A 28 -6.06 10.36 6.07
C SER A 28 -5.54 9.96 7.45
N ILE A 29 -6.12 8.91 8.03
CA ILE A 29 -5.79 8.40 9.36
C ILE A 29 -5.02 7.08 9.18
N PRO A 30 -3.81 6.94 9.73
CA PRO A 30 -3.05 5.69 9.65
C PRO A 30 -3.85 4.53 10.27
N MET A 31 -4.15 3.51 9.47
CA MET A 31 -4.86 2.32 9.94
C MET A 31 -3.88 1.20 10.32
N THR A 32 -2.70 1.18 9.70
CA THR A 32 -1.68 0.15 9.89
C THR A 32 -0.28 0.76 9.89
N SER A 33 0.68 0.08 10.52
CA SER A 33 2.10 0.42 10.38
C SER A 33 2.63 0.03 9.00
N TYR A 34 3.83 0.54 8.64
CA TYR A 34 4.52 0.10 7.43
C TYR A 34 5.08 -1.31 7.61
N PHE A 35 4.62 -2.23 6.76
CA PHE A 35 5.15 -3.58 6.64
C PHE A 35 6.20 -3.62 5.54
N ILE A 36 7.37 -4.20 5.84
CA ILE A 36 8.54 -4.17 4.94
C ILE A 36 8.72 -5.52 4.23
N TRP A 37 8.62 -5.52 2.92
CA TRP A 37 8.88 -6.66 2.05
C TRP A 37 10.26 -6.53 1.39
N PRO A 38 11.04 -7.61 1.18
CA PRO A 38 10.73 -9.02 1.46
C PRO A 38 11.10 -9.50 2.87
N LYS A 39 11.53 -8.61 3.78
CA LYS A 39 11.93 -8.98 5.15
C LYS A 39 10.79 -9.61 5.96
N THR A 40 9.57 -9.17 5.71
CA THR A 40 8.35 -9.68 6.32
C THR A 40 7.30 -9.94 5.24
N ASP A 41 6.34 -10.82 5.50
CA ASP A 41 5.19 -10.99 4.60
C ASP A 41 4.23 -9.81 4.79
N ALA A 42 4.52 -8.73 4.06
CA ALA A 42 3.73 -7.51 4.11
C ALA A 42 2.31 -7.72 3.58
N TRP A 43 2.11 -8.62 2.62
CA TRP A 43 0.80 -8.90 2.06
C TRP A 43 -0.08 -9.64 3.06
N GLU A 44 0.46 -10.66 3.71
CA GLU A 44 -0.27 -11.44 4.72
C GLU A 44 -0.61 -10.58 5.95
N GLN A 45 0.31 -9.73 6.41
CA GLN A 45 0.04 -8.80 7.51
C GLN A 45 -1.06 -7.79 7.15
N LEU A 46 -1.04 -7.22 5.94
CA LEU A 46 -2.10 -6.32 5.48
C LEU A 46 -3.45 -7.02 5.35
N LYS A 47 -3.46 -8.28 4.89
CA LYS A 47 -4.67 -9.10 4.86
C LYS A 47 -5.22 -9.32 6.26
N PHE A 48 -4.38 -9.70 7.22
CA PHE A 48 -4.78 -9.88 8.61
C PHE A 48 -5.36 -8.59 9.21
N GLU A 49 -4.72 -7.45 8.95
CA GLU A 49 -5.22 -6.15 9.40
C GLU A 49 -6.59 -5.81 8.80
N LEU A 50 -6.80 -6.07 7.51
CA LEU A 50 -8.09 -5.88 6.84
C LEU A 50 -9.17 -6.83 7.38
N ASP A 51 -8.82 -8.09 7.63
CA ASP A 51 -9.75 -9.11 8.14
C ASP A 51 -10.20 -8.80 9.58
N SER A 52 -9.33 -8.18 10.37
CA SER A 52 -9.66 -7.73 11.73
C SER A 52 -10.67 -6.57 11.79
N LYS A 53 -10.99 -5.93 10.66
CA LYS A 53 -11.92 -4.79 10.59
C LYS A 53 -13.30 -5.24 10.08
N PRO A 54 -14.27 -5.52 10.97
CA PRO A 54 -15.59 -6.03 10.57
C PRO A 54 -16.46 -5.00 9.83
N TRP A 55 -16.10 -3.72 9.90
CA TRP A 55 -16.79 -2.63 9.19
C TRP A 55 -16.39 -2.53 7.70
N LEU A 56 -15.33 -3.24 7.27
CA LEU A 56 -14.92 -3.31 5.87
C LEU A 56 -15.67 -4.42 5.12
N GLN A 57 -16.16 -4.10 3.93
CA GLN A 57 -16.80 -5.10 3.09
C GLN A 57 -15.75 -6.02 2.45
N GLU A 58 -16.10 -7.29 2.26
CA GLU A 58 -15.19 -8.28 1.68
C GLU A 58 -14.70 -7.89 0.29
N ALA A 59 -15.57 -7.31 -0.55
CA ALA A 59 -15.22 -6.81 -1.88
C ALA A 59 -14.12 -5.74 -1.83
N GLU A 60 -14.12 -4.89 -0.80
CA GLU A 60 -13.14 -3.82 -0.63
C GLU A 60 -11.79 -4.37 -0.19
N LYS A 61 -11.80 -5.33 0.74
CA LYS A 61 -10.58 -6.04 1.14
C LYS A 61 -9.92 -6.70 -0.06
N VAL A 62 -10.70 -7.43 -0.87
CA VAL A 62 -10.22 -8.08 -2.10
C VAL A 62 -9.64 -7.05 -3.08
N MET A 63 -10.32 -5.92 -3.29
CA MET A 63 -9.84 -4.85 -4.16
C MET A 63 -8.49 -4.27 -3.68
N VAL A 64 -8.36 -3.98 -2.39
CA VAL A 64 -7.11 -3.46 -1.80
C VAL A 64 -5.97 -4.48 -1.94
N LEU A 65 -6.22 -5.75 -1.60
CA LEU A 65 -5.22 -6.83 -1.70
C LEU A 65 -4.78 -7.10 -3.14
N ASN A 66 -5.70 -7.03 -4.10
CA ASN A 66 -5.37 -7.14 -5.52
C ASN A 66 -4.47 -5.97 -5.98
N ASN A 67 -4.75 -4.76 -5.51
CA ASN A 67 -3.91 -3.59 -5.84
C ASN A 67 -2.50 -3.72 -5.23
N ILE A 68 -2.39 -4.17 -3.97
CA ILE A 68 -1.10 -4.47 -3.33
C ILE A 68 -0.33 -5.52 -4.13
N THR A 69 -1.00 -6.61 -4.52
CA THR A 69 -0.38 -7.69 -5.32
C THR A 69 0.18 -7.16 -6.63
N ARG A 70 -0.58 -6.31 -7.34
CA ARG A 70 -0.12 -5.66 -8.57
C ARG A 70 1.12 -4.79 -8.33
N LEU A 71 1.14 -4.00 -7.26
CA LEU A 71 2.28 -3.14 -6.91
C LEU A 71 3.52 -3.96 -6.54
N MET A 72 3.36 -5.04 -5.77
CA MET A 72 4.46 -5.95 -5.44
C MET A 72 5.05 -6.59 -6.70
N ASN A 73 4.21 -7.01 -7.65
CA ASN A 73 4.67 -7.53 -8.94
C ASN A 73 5.44 -6.46 -9.73
N GLN A 74 4.93 -5.22 -9.77
CA GLN A 74 5.62 -4.10 -10.42
C GLN A 74 6.99 -3.82 -9.78
N TRP A 75 7.09 -3.84 -8.45
CA TRP A 75 8.36 -3.66 -7.74
C TRP A 75 9.34 -4.79 -8.04
N ARG A 76 8.85 -6.04 -8.15
CA ARG A 76 9.68 -7.18 -8.52
C ARG A 76 10.28 -7.05 -9.91
N GLU A 77 9.51 -6.53 -10.86
CA GLU A 77 9.93 -6.32 -12.25
C GLU A 77 10.85 -5.10 -12.41
N LYS A 78 10.56 -4.01 -11.67
CA LYS A 78 11.27 -2.74 -11.77
C LYS A 78 11.72 -2.30 -10.38
N ARG A 79 12.97 -2.55 -9.99
CA ARG A 79 13.42 -2.20 -8.63
C ARG A 79 13.81 -0.73 -8.47
N SER A 80 14.19 -0.05 -9.54
CA SER A 80 14.70 1.33 -9.50
C SER A 80 13.64 2.37 -9.85
N ILE A 81 13.53 3.43 -9.03
CA ILE A 81 12.64 4.59 -9.26
C ILE A 81 12.98 5.33 -10.56
N SER A 82 14.23 5.24 -11.03
CA SER A 82 14.63 5.78 -12.33
C SER A 82 13.84 5.17 -13.51
N GLN A 83 13.26 3.98 -13.33
CA GLN A 83 12.38 3.31 -14.30
C GLN A 83 10.89 3.60 -14.08
N LEU A 84 10.55 4.45 -13.09
CA LEU A 84 9.20 4.74 -12.61
C LEU A 84 8.76 6.20 -12.86
N THR A 85 9.44 6.95 -13.72
CA THR A 85 9.07 8.34 -14.07
C THR A 85 7.61 8.50 -14.54
N ASP A 86 6.98 7.42 -15.01
CA ASP A 86 5.55 7.36 -15.37
C ASP A 86 4.59 7.05 -14.20
N ILE A 87 5.09 6.51 -13.09
CA ILE A 87 4.29 6.01 -11.95
C ILE A 87 4.19 7.05 -10.83
N GLU A 88 5.21 7.89 -10.64
CA GLU A 88 5.21 9.02 -9.70
C GLU A 88 4.06 10.02 -9.96
N MET A 89 3.64 10.19 -11.22
CA MET A 89 2.47 11.02 -11.56
C MET A 89 1.13 10.42 -11.10
N ARG A 90 1.10 9.15 -10.70
CA ARG A 90 -0.13 8.38 -10.47
C ARG A 90 -0.40 8.04 -9.01
N PHE A 91 0.63 8.01 -8.20
CA PHE A 91 0.54 7.79 -6.76
C PHE A 91 1.25 8.95 -6.07
N SER A 92 0.52 9.80 -5.37
CA SER A 92 1.05 10.84 -4.50
C SER A 92 1.81 10.20 -3.33
N ALA A 93 3.00 9.69 -3.62
CA ALA A 93 3.94 9.15 -2.66
C ALA A 93 4.72 10.32 -2.06
N THR A 94 4.62 10.49 -0.75
CA THR A 94 5.47 11.42 -0.02
C THR A 94 6.90 10.87 -0.05
N ILE A 95 7.72 11.41 -0.94
CA ILE A 95 9.16 11.20 -0.95
C ILE A 95 9.69 11.80 0.36
N VAL A 96 10.19 10.95 1.26
CA VAL A 96 11.01 11.41 2.38
C VAL A 96 12.44 11.49 1.83
N PRO A 97 13.01 12.69 1.62
CA PRO A 97 14.41 12.81 1.26
C PRO A 97 15.29 12.38 2.45
N ASP A 98 16.43 11.75 2.11
CA ASP A 98 17.50 11.42 3.06
C ASP A 98 18.00 12.66 3.84
#